data_AF-A0A3D9XQ85-F1
#
_entry.id   AF-A0A3D9XQ85-F1
#
_cell.length_a   1.000
_cell.length_b   1.000
_cell.length_c   1.000
_cell.angle_alpha   90.00
_cell.angle_beta   90.00
_cell.angle_gamma   90.00
#
_symmetry.space_group_name_H-M   'P 1'
#
loop_
_entity.id
_entity.type
_entity.pdbx_description
1 polymer ?
#
loop_
_entity_poly.entity_id
_entity_poly.type
_entity_poly.pdbx_seq_one_letter_code
_entity_poly.pdbx_strand_id
1 'polypeptide(L)'
;MHWFTADPHYSHGNIIRFCDRPFTDVAAMNSHLLAECRARVGPDDDLWILGDFTAGRASDRQRREVRTIYHALPGRKHLIRGNHDEDWICDLPWNSVAETADIVVDKRRLFLCHYPMITWPGARHQGLQLFGHVHQNWRGSRNSVNVGVDVWNFRPVTLPEIERRAAKLPVNPLWDQVEPGRAWPTVLCAGCGRILDPALVSGQAVVRNGRIVVAATGETIVTLGTAMRKWLPEGRHVCPECIGGYLSVSEVTLPAGLAFDEMRNRAVPRGK
;
A
#
# COMPACT_ATOMS: atom_id res chain seq x y z
N MET A 1 -7.42 4.35 -14.14
CA MET A 1 -6.68 4.58 -12.88
C MET A 1 -7.38 3.83 -11.76
N HIS A 2 -6.70 3.52 -10.64
CA HIS A 2 -7.34 2.87 -9.48
C HIS A 2 -7.55 3.87 -8.34
N TRP A 3 -8.78 3.85 -7.80
CA TRP A 3 -9.21 4.63 -6.65
C TRP A 3 -9.72 3.70 -5.55
N PHE A 4 -9.48 4.09 -4.30
CA PHE A 4 -9.82 3.29 -3.14
C PHE A 4 -10.62 4.13 -2.14
N THR A 5 -11.63 3.53 -1.53
CA THR A 5 -12.40 4.09 -0.42
C THR A 5 -12.96 2.96 0.44
N ALA A 6 -13.45 3.24 1.64
CA ALA A 6 -14.16 2.29 2.49
C ALA A 6 -15.20 3.00 3.36
N ASP A 7 -16.15 2.23 3.89
CA ASP A 7 -17.12 2.68 4.89
C ASP A 7 -17.97 3.90 4.48
N PRO A 8 -18.40 4.06 3.21
CA PRO A 8 -19.17 5.25 2.84
C PRO A 8 -20.50 5.31 3.61
N HIS A 9 -21.09 4.18 3.98
CA HIS A 9 -22.34 4.10 4.75
C HIS A 9 -23.45 5.00 4.16
N TYR A 10 -23.65 4.92 2.85
CA TYR A 10 -24.72 5.65 2.20
C TYR A 10 -26.07 5.31 2.82
N SER A 11 -26.94 6.29 2.98
CA SER A 11 -28.28 6.09 3.55
C SER A 11 -28.30 5.54 4.99
N HIS A 12 -27.21 5.68 5.76
CA HIS A 12 -27.11 5.24 7.15
C HIS A 12 -27.03 6.45 8.08
N GLY A 13 -28.16 6.94 8.60
CA GLY A 13 -28.19 8.16 9.42
C GLY A 13 -27.43 8.07 10.75
N ASN A 14 -27.40 6.89 11.39
CA ASN A 14 -26.75 6.74 12.69
C ASN A 14 -25.21 6.86 12.62
N ILE A 15 -24.60 6.61 11.46
CA ILE A 15 -23.13 6.71 11.29
C ILE A 15 -22.62 8.12 11.56
N ILE A 16 -23.46 9.14 11.31
CA ILE A 16 -23.10 10.53 11.54
C ILE A 16 -22.73 10.74 13.00
N ARG A 17 -23.56 10.22 13.91
CA ARG A 17 -23.29 10.31 15.35
C ARG A 17 -22.22 9.32 15.79
N PHE A 18 -22.19 8.10 15.26
CA PHE A 18 -21.25 7.08 15.72
C PHE A 18 -19.81 7.36 15.33
N CYS A 19 -19.58 8.06 14.22
CA CYS A 19 -18.26 8.39 13.70
C CYS A 19 -17.96 9.90 13.74
N ASP A 20 -18.78 10.69 14.45
CA ASP A 20 -18.67 12.15 14.52
C ASP A 20 -18.54 12.83 13.15
N ARG A 21 -19.28 12.32 12.14
CA ARG A 21 -19.20 12.89 10.79
C ARG A 21 -19.83 14.29 10.78
N PRO A 22 -19.23 15.27 10.10
CA PRO A 22 -19.64 16.67 10.15
C PRO A 22 -20.84 16.97 9.22
N PHE A 23 -21.89 16.14 9.27
CA PHE A 23 -23.09 16.31 8.43
C PHE A 23 -24.32 16.48 9.31
N THR A 24 -25.20 17.39 8.91
CA THR A 24 -26.47 17.64 9.62
C THR A 24 -27.43 16.47 9.50
N ASP A 25 -27.42 15.79 8.35
CA ASP A 25 -28.29 14.68 8.02
C ASP A 25 -27.69 13.77 6.94
N VAL A 26 -28.39 12.66 6.69
CA VAL A 26 -27.98 11.64 5.73
C VAL A 26 -27.98 12.14 4.28
N ALA A 27 -28.85 13.09 3.93
CA ALA A 27 -28.93 13.61 2.57
C ALA A 27 -27.72 14.51 2.26
N ALA A 28 -27.32 15.35 3.22
CA ALA A 28 -26.10 16.15 3.15
C ALA A 28 -24.85 15.26 3.04
N MET A 29 -24.75 14.20 3.86
CA MET A 29 -23.66 13.22 3.81
C MET A 29 -23.58 12.50 2.46
N ASN A 30 -24.70 11.93 1.99
CA ASN A 30 -24.77 11.21 0.72
C ASN A 30 -24.35 12.12 -0.45
N SER A 31 -24.83 13.36 -0.46
CA SER A 31 -24.51 14.34 -1.51
C SER A 31 -23.04 14.71 -1.51
N HIS A 32 -22.44 14.91 -0.34
CA HIS A 32 -21.02 15.25 -0.21
C HIS A 32 -20.12 14.10 -0.68
N LEU A 33 -20.37 12.87 -0.21
CA LEU A 33 -19.62 11.67 -0.63
C LEU A 33 -19.69 11.46 -2.15
N LEU A 34 -20.87 11.62 -2.74
CA LEU A 34 -21.06 11.54 -4.19
C LEU A 34 -20.29 12.63 -4.95
N ALA A 35 -20.32 13.86 -4.45
CA ALA A 35 -19.61 14.99 -5.05
C ALA A 35 -18.09 14.77 -5.02
N GLU A 36 -17.54 14.38 -3.88
CA GLU A 36 -16.12 14.06 -3.72
C GLU A 36 -15.70 12.89 -4.63
N CYS A 37 -16.55 11.87 -4.77
CA CYS A 37 -16.27 10.77 -5.68
C CYS A 37 -16.25 11.23 -7.15
N ARG A 38 -17.26 12.00 -7.59
CA ARG A 38 -17.37 12.50 -8.97
C ARG A 38 -16.29 13.50 -9.35
N ALA A 39 -15.80 14.27 -8.39
CA ALA A 39 -14.72 15.22 -8.62
C ALA A 39 -13.37 14.54 -8.92
N ARG A 40 -13.23 13.26 -8.57
CA ARG A 40 -11.94 12.56 -8.61
C ARG A 40 -11.91 11.36 -9.55
N VAL A 41 -12.99 10.59 -9.59
CA VAL A 41 -13.05 9.31 -10.29
C VAL A 41 -13.70 9.50 -11.66
N GLY A 42 -12.99 9.13 -12.72
CA GLY A 42 -13.50 9.15 -14.09
C GLY A 42 -14.39 7.95 -14.42
N PRO A 43 -15.13 7.98 -15.55
CA PRO A 43 -15.99 6.87 -15.97
C PRO A 43 -15.23 5.57 -16.28
N ASP A 44 -13.98 5.68 -16.73
CA ASP A 44 -13.12 4.54 -17.11
C ASP A 44 -12.14 4.11 -16.00
N ASP A 45 -12.27 4.67 -14.80
CA ASP A 45 -11.45 4.31 -13.65
C ASP A 45 -12.03 3.11 -12.88
N ASP A 46 -11.17 2.38 -12.16
CA ASP A 46 -11.59 1.36 -11.21
C ASP A 46 -11.75 1.98 -9.82
N LEU A 47 -12.95 1.92 -9.26
CA LEU A 47 -13.28 2.35 -7.92
C LEU A 47 -13.46 1.13 -7.02
N TRP A 48 -12.49 0.89 -6.15
CA TRP A 48 -12.53 -0.13 -5.11
C TRP A 48 -13.16 0.44 -3.84
N ILE A 49 -14.26 -0.18 -3.41
CA ILE A 49 -14.96 0.14 -2.16
C ILE A 49 -14.74 -1.03 -1.20
N LEU A 50 -14.01 -0.76 -0.12
CA LEU A 50 -13.61 -1.74 0.88
C LEU A 50 -14.64 -1.85 2.00
N GLY A 51 -15.85 -2.24 1.60
CA GLY A 51 -16.93 -2.64 2.49
C GLY A 51 -17.79 -1.51 3.03
N ASP A 52 -18.89 -1.94 3.63
CA ASP A 52 -19.89 -1.14 4.33
C ASP A 52 -20.46 -0.01 3.44
N PHE A 53 -20.94 -0.40 2.26
CA PHE A 53 -21.53 0.52 1.29
C PHE A 53 -22.75 1.24 1.85
N THR A 54 -23.57 0.52 2.61
CA THR A 54 -24.72 1.02 3.38
C THR A 54 -24.90 0.20 4.66
N ALA A 55 -25.79 0.61 5.56
CA ALA A 55 -26.24 -0.20 6.68
C ALA A 55 -27.68 0.17 7.08
N GLY A 56 -28.43 -0.75 7.68
CA GLY A 56 -29.78 -0.51 8.19
C GLY A 56 -30.78 -1.60 7.80
N ARG A 57 -32.08 -1.34 7.99
CA ARG A 57 -33.15 -2.35 7.87
C ARG A 57 -33.52 -2.75 6.44
N ALA A 58 -32.79 -2.27 5.43
CA ALA A 58 -33.02 -2.58 4.02
C ALA A 58 -34.49 -2.39 3.55
N SER A 59 -35.15 -1.32 4.01
CA SER A 59 -36.51 -0.98 3.55
C SER A 59 -36.53 -0.70 2.04
N ASP A 60 -37.67 -0.88 1.37
CA ASP A 60 -37.79 -0.60 -0.08
C ASP A 60 -37.34 0.82 -0.45
N ARG A 61 -37.62 1.79 0.42
CA ARG A 61 -37.16 3.16 0.24
C ARG A 61 -35.63 3.23 0.25
N GLN A 62 -34.99 2.63 1.25
CA GLN A 62 -33.52 2.61 1.36
C GLN A 62 -32.89 1.88 0.18
N ARG A 63 -33.46 0.74 -0.24
CA ARG A 63 -32.99 -0.02 -1.41
C ARG A 63 -33.01 0.81 -2.69
N ARG A 64 -34.09 1.57 -2.92
CA ARG A 64 -34.18 2.49 -4.08
C ARG A 64 -33.16 3.62 -4.01
N GLU A 65 -32.98 4.21 -2.83
CA GLU A 65 -32.01 5.29 -2.62
C GLU A 65 -30.57 4.79 -2.85
N VAL A 66 -30.20 3.66 -2.25
CA VAL A 66 -28.88 3.04 -2.41
C VAL A 66 -28.62 2.64 -3.86
N ARG A 67 -29.62 2.08 -4.57
CA ARG A 67 -29.51 1.79 -6.01
C ARG A 67 -29.29 3.06 -6.84
N THR A 68 -29.98 4.15 -6.49
CA THR A 68 -29.81 5.45 -7.16
C THR A 68 -28.40 5.99 -6.96
N ILE A 69 -27.89 5.94 -5.71
CA ILE A 69 -26.52 6.33 -5.36
C ILE A 69 -25.50 5.47 -6.10
N TYR A 70 -25.71 4.15 -6.14
CA TYR A 70 -24.85 3.22 -6.85
C TYR A 70 -24.71 3.61 -8.34
N HIS A 71 -25.82 3.86 -9.04
CA HIS A 71 -25.77 4.27 -10.45
C HIS A 71 -25.21 5.68 -10.66
N ALA A 72 -25.30 6.53 -9.65
CA ALA A 72 -24.76 7.89 -9.66
C ALA A 72 -23.22 7.94 -9.48
N LEU A 73 -22.61 6.90 -8.93
CA LEU A 73 -21.17 6.81 -8.77
C LEU A 73 -20.48 6.56 -10.14
N PRO A 74 -19.34 7.21 -10.42
CA PRO A 74 -18.55 6.98 -11.63
C PRO A 74 -17.76 5.65 -11.55
N GLY A 75 -17.02 5.33 -12.62
CA GLY A 75 -16.06 4.23 -12.67
C GLY A 75 -16.65 2.81 -12.75
N ARG A 76 -15.78 1.83 -13.00
CA ARG A 76 -16.02 0.40 -12.76
C ARG A 76 -15.91 0.15 -11.25
N LYS A 77 -16.99 -0.33 -10.65
CA LYS A 77 -17.11 -0.42 -9.19
C LYS A 77 -16.79 -1.83 -8.72
N HIS A 78 -15.86 -1.96 -7.81
CA HIS A 78 -15.47 -3.22 -7.19
C HIS A 78 -15.78 -3.17 -5.70
N LEU A 79 -16.51 -4.15 -5.19
CA LEU A 79 -16.82 -4.27 -3.77
C LEU A 79 -15.92 -5.32 -3.13
N ILE A 80 -15.22 -4.94 -2.05
CA ILE A 80 -14.74 -5.90 -1.06
C ILE A 80 -15.78 -5.91 0.06
N ARG A 81 -16.42 -7.06 0.32
CA ARG A 81 -17.57 -7.15 1.21
C ARG A 81 -17.21 -6.76 2.65
N GLY A 82 -17.98 -5.84 3.23
CA GLY A 82 -17.96 -5.53 4.67
C GLY A 82 -19.07 -6.24 5.43
N ASN A 83 -19.06 -6.14 6.77
CA ASN A 83 -20.10 -6.81 7.59
C ASN A 83 -21.50 -6.24 7.40
N HIS A 84 -21.64 -5.02 6.90
CA HIS A 84 -22.96 -4.43 6.61
C HIS A 84 -23.43 -4.65 5.17
N ASP A 85 -22.60 -5.23 4.30
CA ASP A 85 -22.97 -5.52 2.92
C ASP A 85 -23.74 -6.85 2.85
N GLU A 86 -25.03 -6.76 3.13
CA GLU A 86 -25.98 -7.86 2.92
C GLU A 86 -26.05 -8.28 1.44
N ASP A 87 -26.62 -9.47 1.18
CA ASP A 87 -26.64 -10.07 -0.17
C ASP A 87 -27.23 -9.14 -1.23
N TRP A 88 -28.28 -8.39 -0.89
CA TRP A 88 -28.91 -7.46 -1.84
C TRP A 88 -28.03 -6.27 -2.25
N ILE A 89 -27.00 -5.94 -1.46
CA ILE A 89 -25.97 -4.99 -1.84
C ILE A 89 -24.99 -5.65 -2.78
N CYS A 90 -24.57 -6.88 -2.48
CA CYS A 90 -23.70 -7.68 -3.32
C CYS A 90 -24.32 -7.98 -4.70
N ASP A 91 -25.65 -8.03 -4.79
CA ASP A 91 -26.42 -8.25 -6.03
C ASP A 91 -26.57 -7.00 -6.92
N LEU A 92 -26.10 -5.82 -6.48
CA LEU A 92 -25.98 -4.67 -7.37
C LEU A 92 -24.98 -4.99 -8.51
N PRO A 93 -25.04 -4.31 -9.67
CA PRO A 93 -24.28 -4.71 -10.85
C PRO A 93 -22.79 -4.31 -10.80
N TRP A 94 -22.08 -4.69 -9.73
CA TRP A 94 -20.65 -4.48 -9.54
C TRP A 94 -19.82 -5.13 -10.64
N ASN A 95 -18.66 -4.53 -10.95
CA ASN A 95 -17.67 -5.15 -11.82
C ASN A 95 -17.01 -6.37 -11.14
N SER A 96 -16.91 -6.36 -9.81
CA SER A 96 -16.60 -7.55 -9.01
C SER A 96 -17.09 -7.38 -7.57
N VAL A 97 -17.39 -8.50 -6.93
CA VAL A 97 -17.63 -8.60 -5.47
C VAL A 97 -16.72 -9.71 -4.93
N ALA A 98 -16.02 -9.45 -3.84
CA ALA A 98 -15.16 -10.44 -3.19
C ALA A 98 -15.03 -10.18 -1.69
N GLU A 99 -14.63 -11.18 -0.91
CA GLU A 99 -14.31 -10.99 0.52
C GLU A 99 -12.94 -10.31 0.71
N THR A 100 -12.00 -10.58 -0.20
CA THR A 100 -10.67 -9.95 -0.27
C THR A 100 -10.20 -9.90 -1.72
N ALA A 101 -9.19 -9.08 -2.02
CA ALA A 101 -8.54 -9.08 -3.34
C ALA A 101 -7.03 -8.86 -3.23
N ASP A 102 -6.28 -9.58 -4.07
CA ASP A 102 -4.83 -9.44 -4.23
C ASP A 102 -4.56 -8.90 -5.63
N ILE A 103 -4.15 -7.63 -5.70
CA ILE A 103 -4.02 -6.91 -6.97
C ILE A 103 -2.65 -6.26 -7.09
N VAL A 104 -2.25 -5.95 -8.33
CA VAL A 104 -1.04 -5.16 -8.60
C VAL A 104 -1.43 -3.88 -9.31
N VAL A 105 -1.10 -2.75 -8.71
CA VAL A 105 -1.31 -1.41 -9.26
C VAL A 105 0.04 -0.73 -9.34
N ASP A 106 0.44 -0.25 -10.52
CA ASP A 106 1.74 0.42 -10.73
C ASP A 106 2.95 -0.34 -10.16
N LYS A 107 2.97 -1.67 -10.35
CA LYS A 107 3.98 -2.62 -9.80
C LYS A 107 3.98 -2.75 -8.27
N ARG A 108 3.04 -2.14 -7.57
CA ARG A 108 2.81 -2.32 -6.13
C ARG A 108 1.74 -3.38 -5.91
N ARG A 109 2.07 -4.41 -5.14
CA ARG A 109 1.08 -5.41 -4.69
C ARG A 109 0.25 -4.84 -3.55
N LEU A 110 -1.06 -4.94 -3.67
CA LEU A 110 -2.04 -4.51 -2.68
C LEU A 110 -2.88 -5.70 -2.25
N PHE A 111 -3.13 -5.81 -0.95
CA PHE A 111 -4.12 -6.72 -0.41
C PHE A 111 -5.30 -5.93 0.15
N LEU A 112 -6.47 -6.11 -0.44
CA LEU A 112 -7.69 -5.40 -0.09
C LEU A 112 -8.54 -6.30 0.81
N CYS A 113 -8.89 -5.80 1.99
CA CYS A 113 -9.79 -6.47 2.93
C CYS A 113 -10.54 -5.39 3.68
N HIS A 114 -11.84 -5.57 3.94
CA HIS A 114 -12.58 -4.60 4.76
C HIS A 114 -11.95 -4.47 6.17
N TYR A 115 -11.55 -5.59 6.77
CA TYR A 115 -10.96 -5.62 8.11
C TYR A 115 -9.46 -5.30 8.10
N PRO A 116 -8.94 -4.58 9.12
CA PRO A 116 -7.51 -4.53 9.36
C PRO A 116 -6.99 -5.93 9.69
N MET A 117 -5.91 -6.34 9.02
CA MET A 117 -5.33 -7.66 9.21
C MET A 117 -3.98 -7.58 9.90
N ILE A 118 -3.68 -8.57 10.75
CA ILE A 118 -2.38 -8.68 11.39
C ILE A 118 -1.28 -9.11 10.39
N THR A 119 -1.65 -9.91 9.38
CA THR A 119 -0.84 -10.25 8.19
C THR A 119 -1.75 -10.63 7.00
N TRP A 120 -1.21 -10.70 5.79
CA TRP A 120 -1.92 -10.94 4.53
C TRP A 120 -1.02 -11.56 3.45
N PRO A 121 -1.59 -12.14 2.38
CA PRO A 121 -0.84 -12.56 1.19
C PRO A 121 0.08 -11.44 0.64
N GLY A 122 1.38 -11.73 0.54
CA GLY A 122 2.37 -10.76 0.08
C GLY A 122 2.92 -9.81 1.15
N ALA A 123 2.46 -9.90 2.41
CA ALA A 123 3.00 -9.15 3.56
C ALA A 123 4.55 -9.19 3.63
N ARG A 124 5.13 -10.40 3.54
CA ARG A 124 6.58 -10.65 3.54
C ARG A 124 7.34 -10.11 2.32
N HIS A 125 6.63 -9.62 1.32
CA HIS A 125 7.16 -9.13 0.05
C HIS A 125 6.72 -7.69 -0.21
N GLN A 126 6.58 -6.90 0.87
CA GLN A 126 6.18 -5.50 0.83
C GLN A 126 4.79 -5.24 0.26
N GLY A 127 3.90 -6.23 0.23
CA GLY A 127 2.50 -5.99 -0.11
C GLY A 127 1.87 -5.00 0.86
N LEU A 128 1.17 -4.00 0.34
CA LEU A 128 0.46 -3.02 1.17
C LEU A 128 -0.97 -3.48 1.41
N GLN A 129 -1.40 -3.57 2.65
CA GLN A 129 -2.79 -3.84 2.97
C GLN A 129 -3.60 -2.55 2.98
N LEU A 130 -4.78 -2.56 2.35
CA LEU A 130 -5.75 -1.48 2.43
C LEU A 130 -7.00 -2.00 3.16
N PHE A 131 -7.56 -1.18 4.05
CA PHE A 131 -8.70 -1.57 4.87
C PHE A 131 -9.64 -0.41 5.24
N GLY A 132 -10.79 -0.73 5.83
CA GLY A 132 -11.78 0.21 6.37
C GLY A 132 -12.18 -0.17 7.80
N HIS A 133 -13.48 -0.34 8.04
CA HIS A 133 -14.12 -0.94 9.23
C HIS A 133 -13.95 -0.18 10.56
N VAL A 134 -12.74 0.26 10.89
CA VAL A 134 -12.40 0.87 12.19
C VAL A 134 -12.58 2.39 12.20
N HIS A 135 -13.04 2.98 11.10
CA HIS A 135 -13.30 4.41 10.97
C HIS A 135 -12.12 5.28 11.45
N GLN A 136 -12.39 6.32 12.25
CA GLN A 136 -11.38 7.23 12.79
C GLN A 136 -10.51 6.62 13.90
N ASN A 137 -10.84 5.43 14.40
CA ASN A 137 -10.14 4.82 15.54
C ASN A 137 -8.70 4.42 15.22
N TRP A 138 -8.42 4.04 13.98
CA TRP A 138 -7.06 3.68 13.56
C TRP A 138 -6.80 4.04 12.11
N ARG A 139 -5.80 4.91 11.88
CA ARG A 139 -5.35 5.31 10.53
C ARG A 139 -4.52 4.23 9.82
N GLY A 140 -4.06 3.23 10.56
CA GLY A 140 -3.15 2.19 10.07
C GLY A 140 -1.71 2.37 10.51
N SER A 141 -0.83 1.65 9.82
CA SER A 141 0.62 1.63 9.96
C SER A 141 1.29 1.74 8.58
N ARG A 142 2.62 1.73 8.53
CA ARG A 142 3.38 1.90 7.26
C ARG A 142 3.08 0.85 6.16
N ASN A 143 2.49 -0.30 6.48
CA ASN A 143 2.23 -1.43 5.57
C ASN A 143 0.75 -1.79 5.48
N SER A 144 -0.10 -1.11 6.24
CA SER A 144 -1.52 -1.39 6.34
C SER A 144 -2.21 -0.05 6.55
N VAL A 145 -2.97 0.43 5.56
CA VAL A 145 -3.52 1.80 5.56
C VAL A 145 -5.03 1.77 5.50
N ASN A 146 -5.64 2.51 6.42
CA ASN A 146 -7.08 2.73 6.42
C ASN A 146 -7.44 3.67 5.25
N VAL A 147 -8.31 3.23 4.34
CA VAL A 147 -8.86 3.99 3.21
C VAL A 147 -10.32 4.40 3.41
N GLY A 148 -10.84 4.24 4.63
CA GLY A 148 -12.15 4.69 5.06
C GLY A 148 -12.36 6.19 4.91
N VAL A 149 -13.56 6.58 4.48
CA VAL A 149 -13.94 7.98 4.21
C VAL A 149 -13.65 8.92 5.37
N ASP A 150 -13.80 8.44 6.61
CA ASP A 150 -13.65 9.19 7.85
C ASP A 150 -12.23 9.72 8.08
N VAL A 151 -11.21 9.11 7.48
CA VAL A 151 -9.80 9.54 7.61
C VAL A 151 -9.25 10.19 6.34
N TRP A 152 -10.07 10.38 5.31
CA TRP A 152 -9.64 10.94 4.02
C TRP A 152 -10.44 12.15 3.55
N ASN A 153 -11.15 12.83 4.45
CA ASN A 153 -12.05 13.95 4.11
C ASN A 153 -13.13 13.49 3.11
N PHE A 154 -13.70 12.31 3.35
CA PHE A 154 -14.85 11.78 2.61
C PHE A 154 -14.64 11.60 1.09
N ARG A 155 -13.40 11.44 0.64
CA ARG A 155 -13.06 11.28 -0.78
C ARG A 155 -12.30 9.98 -1.09
N PRO A 156 -12.47 9.41 -2.30
CA PRO A 156 -11.62 8.33 -2.79
C PRO A 156 -10.17 8.77 -2.96
N VAL A 157 -9.24 7.83 -2.80
CA VAL A 157 -7.80 8.09 -2.79
C VAL A 157 -7.05 7.18 -3.76
N THR A 158 -5.95 7.70 -4.29
CA THR A 158 -5.05 6.99 -5.21
C THR A 158 -3.92 6.28 -4.45
N LEU A 159 -3.29 5.30 -5.10
CA LEU A 159 -2.11 4.63 -4.53
C LEU A 159 -1.00 5.61 -4.11
N PRO A 160 -0.59 6.62 -4.92
CA PRO A 160 0.43 7.59 -4.48
C PRO A 160 0.03 8.40 -3.23
N GLU A 161 -1.25 8.72 -3.03
CA GLU A 161 -1.71 9.39 -1.81
C GLU A 161 -1.61 8.47 -0.59
N ILE A 162 -2.03 7.22 -0.76
CA ILE A 162 -1.95 6.19 0.26
C ILE A 162 -0.49 5.96 0.67
N GLU A 163 0.43 5.78 -0.27
CA GLU A 163 1.85 5.55 0.01
C GLU A 163 2.51 6.76 0.71
N ARG A 164 2.18 7.99 0.28
CA ARG A 164 2.65 9.21 0.97
C ARG A 164 2.17 9.29 2.42
N ARG A 165 0.95 8.81 2.71
CA ARG A 165 0.45 8.72 4.09
C ARG A 165 1.14 7.58 4.83
N ALA A 166 1.22 6.40 4.23
CA ALA A 166 1.84 5.21 4.79
C ALA A 166 3.25 5.51 5.31
N ALA A 167 4.07 6.22 4.53
CA ALA A 167 5.43 6.60 4.92
C ALA A 167 5.53 7.41 6.23
N LYS A 168 4.45 8.11 6.61
CA LYS A 168 4.36 8.95 7.82
C LYS A 168 3.67 8.25 8.99
N LEU A 169 3.03 7.10 8.77
CA LEU A 169 2.38 6.33 9.81
C LEU A 169 3.42 5.61 10.70
N PRO A 170 3.05 5.23 11.93
CA PRO A 170 3.90 4.42 12.78
C PRO A 170 4.17 3.06 12.13
N VAL A 171 5.30 2.47 12.51
CA VAL A 171 5.62 1.07 12.24
C VAL A 171 4.65 0.19 13.04
N ASN A 172 4.15 -0.91 12.45
CA ASN A 172 3.32 -1.87 13.18
C ASN A 172 4.17 -2.56 14.27
N PRO A 173 3.84 -2.41 15.57
CA PRO A 173 4.65 -2.94 16.67
C PRO A 173 4.63 -4.48 16.75
N LEU A 174 3.64 -5.13 16.13
CA LEU A 174 3.54 -6.59 16.09
C LEU A 174 4.23 -7.21 14.87
N TRP A 175 4.79 -6.38 13.98
CA TRP A 175 5.29 -6.87 12.70
C TRP A 175 6.39 -7.90 12.84
N ASP A 176 7.39 -7.64 13.69
CA ASP A 176 8.50 -8.59 13.89
C ASP A 176 8.04 -9.89 14.57
N GLN A 177 6.89 -9.89 15.24
CA GLN A 177 6.31 -11.10 15.85
C GLN A 177 5.54 -11.94 14.83
N VAL A 178 4.79 -11.29 13.95
CA VAL A 178 3.88 -11.94 12.99
C VAL A 178 4.61 -12.30 11.70
N GLU A 179 5.58 -11.47 11.33
CA GLU A 179 6.40 -11.57 10.14
C GLU A 179 7.91 -11.54 10.49
N PRO A 180 8.40 -12.49 11.31
CA PRO A 180 9.76 -12.46 11.85
C PRO A 180 10.83 -12.46 10.75
N GLY A 181 11.93 -11.75 11.02
CA GLY A 181 13.02 -11.58 10.05
C GLY A 181 12.71 -10.57 8.95
N ARG A 182 11.60 -9.84 9.02
CA ARG A 182 11.23 -8.74 8.12
C ARG A 182 11.30 -7.39 8.83
N ALA A 183 12.49 -6.80 8.93
CA ALA A 183 12.58 -5.44 9.48
C ALA A 183 11.97 -4.40 8.53
N TRP A 184 11.35 -3.39 9.12
CA TRP A 184 10.93 -2.18 8.41
C TRP A 184 12.13 -1.35 8.02
N PRO A 185 12.28 -0.90 6.77
CA PRO A 185 13.37 0.00 6.47
C PRO A 185 12.96 1.43 6.81
N THR A 186 13.47 1.93 7.92
CA THR A 186 13.78 3.37 8.03
C THR A 186 14.98 3.75 7.17
N VAL A 187 15.67 2.76 6.61
CA VAL A 187 16.90 2.93 5.84
C VAL A 187 16.55 3.16 4.37
N LEU A 188 16.94 4.32 3.85
CA LEU A 188 16.83 4.67 2.45
C LEU A 188 18.12 4.30 1.71
N CYS A 189 17.97 3.92 0.45
CA CYS A 189 19.06 3.79 -0.49
C CYS A 189 19.76 5.13 -0.63
N ALA A 190 21.05 5.15 -0.37
CA ALA A 190 21.85 6.36 -0.54
C ALA A 190 21.95 6.80 -2.00
N GLY A 191 21.75 5.91 -2.97
CA GLY A 191 21.75 6.23 -4.39
C GLY A 191 20.42 6.78 -4.91
N CYS A 192 19.32 6.06 -4.68
CA CYS A 192 18.01 6.40 -5.28
C CYS A 192 16.92 6.81 -4.28
N GLY A 193 17.22 6.83 -2.98
CA GLY A 193 16.26 7.23 -1.94
C GLY A 193 15.13 6.22 -1.68
N ARG A 194 15.12 5.05 -2.33
CA ARG A 194 14.12 4.00 -2.07
C ARG A 194 14.29 3.36 -0.69
N ILE A 195 13.18 3.00 -0.07
CA ILE A 195 13.12 2.24 1.19
C ILE A 195 13.74 0.85 0.98
N LEU A 196 14.74 0.47 1.78
CA LEU A 196 15.56 -0.72 1.58
C LEU A 196 15.16 -1.92 2.43
N ASP A 197 14.50 -2.93 1.87
CA ASP A 197 14.11 -4.12 2.64
C ASP A 197 15.30 -4.86 3.31
N PRO A 198 15.50 -4.80 4.65
CA PRO A 198 16.59 -5.51 5.33
C PRO A 198 16.45 -7.04 5.25
N ALA A 199 15.29 -7.53 4.82
CA ALA A 199 15.00 -8.94 4.66
C ALA A 199 15.24 -9.47 3.24
N LEU A 200 15.45 -8.58 2.29
CA LEU A 200 16.04 -8.90 1.00
C LEU A 200 17.54 -8.63 1.08
N VAL A 201 18.33 -9.29 0.23
CA VAL A 201 19.77 -8.98 0.07
C VAL A 201 19.98 -7.47 -0.18
N SER A 202 18.96 -6.80 -0.74
CA SER A 202 18.91 -5.36 -1.03
C SER A 202 19.04 -4.42 0.16
N GLY A 203 18.51 -4.74 1.34
CA GLY A 203 18.66 -3.89 2.53
C GLY A 203 19.84 -4.24 3.41
N GLN A 204 20.55 -5.33 3.08
CA GLN A 204 21.79 -5.69 3.77
C GLN A 204 23.03 -5.05 3.16
N ALA A 205 22.97 -4.53 1.93
CA ALA A 205 24.12 -3.90 1.31
C ALA A 205 24.47 -2.55 1.99
N VAL A 206 25.63 -2.49 2.64
CA VAL A 206 26.12 -1.32 3.38
C VAL A 206 27.56 -0.99 3.00
N VAL A 207 27.90 0.30 2.96
CA VAL A 207 29.27 0.76 2.73
C VAL A 207 30.11 0.48 3.97
N ARG A 208 31.15 -0.34 3.81
CA ARG A 208 32.19 -0.59 4.81
C ARG A 208 33.59 -0.55 4.20
N ASN A 209 34.45 0.32 4.71
CA ASN A 209 35.87 0.42 4.32
C ASN A 209 36.05 0.52 2.81
N GLY A 210 35.28 1.39 2.14
CA GLY A 210 35.34 1.59 0.68
C GLY A 210 34.82 0.42 -0.15
N ARG A 211 34.02 -0.48 0.45
CA ARG A 211 33.34 -1.59 -0.21
C ARG A 211 31.85 -1.54 0.08
N ILE A 212 31.02 -2.05 -0.81
CA ILE A 212 29.64 -2.40 -0.48
C ILE A 212 29.66 -3.88 -0.07
N VAL A 213 29.23 -4.16 1.16
CA VAL A 213 29.24 -5.51 1.73
C VAL A 213 27.84 -5.92 2.18
N VAL A 214 27.60 -7.23 2.26
CA VAL A 214 26.42 -7.78 2.94
C VAL A 214 26.59 -7.55 4.45
N ALA A 215 25.72 -6.76 5.07
CA ALA A 215 25.85 -6.32 6.47
C ALA A 215 25.95 -7.48 7.46
N ALA A 216 25.22 -8.56 7.21
CA ALA A 216 25.15 -9.74 8.08
C ALA A 216 26.40 -10.61 8.01
N THR A 217 26.99 -10.80 6.81
CA THR A 217 28.09 -11.75 6.60
C THR A 217 29.44 -11.05 6.42
N GLY A 218 29.46 -9.76 6.09
CA GLY A 218 30.66 -9.03 5.69
C GLY A 218 31.16 -9.37 4.28
N GLU A 219 30.44 -10.21 3.54
CA GLU A 219 30.80 -10.61 2.17
C GLU A 219 30.82 -9.38 1.25
N THR A 220 31.89 -9.24 0.46
CA THR A 220 32.05 -8.10 -0.45
C THR A 220 31.23 -8.28 -1.72
N ILE A 221 30.33 -7.33 -2.00
CA ILE A 221 29.55 -7.29 -3.24
C ILE A 221 30.36 -6.58 -4.31
N VAL A 222 30.75 -5.32 -4.07
CA VAL A 222 31.60 -4.51 -4.94
C VAL A 222 32.60 -3.68 -4.15
N THR A 223 33.74 -3.38 -4.76
CA THR A 223 34.71 -2.40 -4.25
C THR A 223 34.47 -1.05 -4.93
N LEU A 224 34.40 0.03 -4.15
CA LEU A 224 34.18 1.37 -4.65
C LEU A 224 35.49 2.00 -5.12
N GLY A 225 35.48 2.58 -6.31
CA GLY A 225 36.54 3.47 -6.81
C GLY A 225 36.58 4.80 -6.06
N THR A 226 37.63 5.60 -6.31
CA THR A 226 37.92 6.82 -5.56
C THR A 226 36.80 7.87 -5.63
N ALA A 227 36.18 8.06 -6.80
CA ALA A 227 35.06 8.98 -6.97
C ALA A 227 33.83 8.53 -6.15
N MET A 228 33.51 7.25 -6.21
CA MET A 228 32.36 6.68 -5.53
C MET A 228 32.47 6.69 -4.01
N ARG A 229 33.68 6.52 -3.45
CA ARG A 229 33.90 6.66 -1.99
C ARG A 229 33.54 8.05 -1.46
N LYS A 230 33.65 9.10 -2.28
CA LYS A 230 33.24 10.46 -1.90
C LYS A 230 31.72 10.63 -1.94
N TRP A 231 31.07 10.06 -2.95
CA TRP A 231 29.62 10.18 -3.13
C TRP A 231 28.82 9.27 -2.20
N LEU A 232 29.41 8.13 -1.82
CA LEU A 232 28.77 7.10 -1.01
C LEU A 232 29.60 6.81 0.27
N PRO A 233 29.42 7.62 1.34
CA PRO A 233 30.23 7.52 2.54
C PRO A 233 29.91 6.28 3.39
N GLU A 234 30.79 6.01 4.36
CA GLU A 234 30.70 4.87 5.30
C GLU A 234 29.33 4.75 5.98
N GLY A 235 28.84 3.52 6.15
CA GLY A 235 27.58 3.22 6.86
C GLY A 235 26.31 3.48 6.05
N ARG A 236 26.42 3.98 4.81
CA ARG A 236 25.27 4.16 3.91
C ARG A 236 24.82 2.82 3.33
N HIS A 237 23.52 2.63 3.22
CA HIS A 237 22.97 1.44 2.58
C HIS A 237 22.60 1.72 1.12
N VAL A 238 22.71 0.71 0.27
CA VAL A 238 22.52 0.86 -1.18
C VAL A 238 21.60 -0.22 -1.71
N CYS A 239 20.60 0.17 -2.49
CA CYS A 239 19.74 -0.80 -3.13
C CYS A 239 20.51 -1.50 -4.26
N PRO A 240 20.14 -2.74 -4.59
CA PRO A 240 20.83 -3.48 -5.60
C PRO A 240 20.69 -2.94 -7.00
N GLU A 241 19.56 -2.32 -7.32
CA GLU A 241 19.40 -1.61 -8.59
C GLU A 241 20.41 -0.46 -8.71
N CYS A 242 20.80 0.17 -7.59
CA CYS A 242 21.90 1.13 -7.60
C CYS A 242 23.25 0.44 -7.76
N ILE A 243 23.47 -0.72 -7.11
CA ILE A 243 24.72 -1.48 -7.22
C ILE A 243 24.98 -1.98 -8.64
N GLY A 244 23.98 -2.55 -9.31
CA GLY A 244 24.11 -3.14 -10.64
C GLY A 244 23.68 -2.24 -11.80
N GLY A 245 22.85 -1.22 -11.55
CA GLY A 245 22.28 -0.38 -12.63
C GLY A 245 22.92 1.00 -12.77
N TYR A 246 23.16 1.71 -11.66
CA TYR A 246 23.58 3.13 -11.69
C TYR A 246 25.05 3.36 -11.40
N LEU A 247 25.71 2.47 -10.64
CA LEU A 247 27.14 2.57 -10.42
C LEU A 247 27.85 2.11 -11.70
N SER A 248 28.51 3.04 -12.39
CA SER A 248 29.28 2.70 -13.60
C SER A 248 30.25 1.56 -13.29
N VAL A 249 30.37 0.57 -14.18
CA VAL A 249 31.30 -0.56 -14.04
C VAL A 249 32.76 -0.08 -13.97
N SER A 250 33.08 1.13 -14.45
CA SER A 250 34.40 1.76 -14.27
C SER A 250 34.66 2.25 -12.84
N GLU A 251 33.61 2.45 -12.06
CA GLU A 251 33.64 3.04 -10.71
C GLU A 251 33.38 2.01 -9.61
N VAL A 252 32.96 0.79 -9.97
CA VAL A 252 32.81 -0.34 -9.05
C VAL A 252 33.42 -1.61 -9.64
N THR A 253 34.18 -2.35 -8.83
CA THR A 253 34.83 -3.60 -9.25
C THR A 253 34.32 -4.78 -8.42
N LEU A 254 33.90 -5.85 -9.08
CA LEU A 254 33.56 -7.12 -8.44
C LEU A 254 34.82 -7.81 -7.91
N PRO A 255 34.73 -8.60 -6.82
CA PRO A 255 35.82 -9.49 -6.42
C PRO A 255 36.25 -10.42 -7.55
N ALA A 256 37.53 -10.78 -7.57
CA ALA A 256 38.09 -11.68 -8.57
C ALA A 256 37.33 -13.01 -8.61
N GLY A 257 37.01 -13.48 -9.82
CA GLY A 257 36.29 -14.74 -10.03
C GLY A 257 34.77 -14.67 -9.82
N LEU A 258 34.20 -13.49 -9.53
CA LEU A 258 32.74 -13.32 -9.41
C LEU A 258 32.14 -12.55 -10.60
N ALA A 259 30.87 -12.84 -10.90
CA ALA A 259 29.99 -12.07 -11.77
C ALA A 259 28.79 -11.58 -10.94
N PHE A 260 28.21 -10.45 -11.31
CA PHE A 260 26.96 -10.00 -10.69
C PHE A 260 25.79 -10.71 -11.39
N ASP A 261 25.02 -11.48 -10.62
CA ASP A 261 23.78 -12.07 -11.11
C ASP A 261 22.65 -11.06 -10.88
N GLU A 262 22.15 -10.43 -11.94
CA GLU A 262 21.09 -9.43 -11.85
C GLU A 262 19.75 -10.00 -11.34
N MET A 263 19.49 -11.29 -11.63
CA MET A 263 18.22 -11.95 -11.29
C MET A 263 18.19 -12.39 -9.82
N ARG A 264 19.30 -12.94 -9.33
CA ARG A 264 19.46 -13.36 -7.92
C ARG A 264 20.02 -12.24 -7.05
N ASN A 265 20.49 -11.20 -7.70
CA ASN A 265 20.93 -9.97 -7.11
C ASN A 265 22.03 -10.15 -6.05
N ARG A 266 23.08 -10.87 -6.44
CA ARG A 266 24.27 -11.12 -5.63
C ARG A 266 25.47 -11.37 -6.52
N ALA A 267 26.68 -11.22 -5.96
CA ALA A 267 27.87 -11.74 -6.59
C ALA A 267 27.81 -13.29 -6.58
N VAL A 268 28.05 -13.90 -7.72
CA VAL A 268 28.10 -15.36 -7.90
C VAL A 268 29.42 -15.75 -8.55
N PRO A 269 29.97 -16.96 -8.28
CA PRO A 269 31.14 -17.45 -8.99
C PRO A 269 30.95 -17.41 -10.51
N ARG A 270 31.97 -16.96 -11.24
CA ARG A 270 32.01 -17.03 -12.70
C ARG A 270 32.04 -18.49 -13.12
N GLY A 271 30.98 -18.94 -13.79
CA GLY A 271 30.87 -20.29 -14.32
C GLY A 271 30.31 -21.30 -13.30
N LYS A 272 28.97 -21.37 -13.24
CA LYS A 272 28.18 -22.59 -13.03
C LYS A 272 26.89 -22.47 -13.81
#